data_AF-E3DPH6-F1
#
_entry.id   AF-E3DPH6-F1
#
_cell.length_a   1.000
_cell.length_b   1.000
_cell.length_c   1.000
_cell.angle_alpha   90.00
_cell.angle_beta   90.00
_cell.angle_gamma   90.00
#
_symmetry.space_group_name_H-M   'P 1'
#
loop_
_entity.id
_entity.type
_entity.pdbx_description
1 polymer ?
#
loop_
_entity_poly.entity_id
_entity_poly.type
_entity_poly.pdbx_seq_one_letter_code
_entity_poly.pdbx_strand_id
1 'polypeptide(L)'
;MKKILLILLIISTIILTTAFNASAALDAEAIGMGDNFSTMTGESAYYSNPAGLALRANNFAVKANFGLSIWNNVFENSEFSQDEIESKLTGEDLILAGQSAAGTQFYYKNFALAVNARGEGMLEADSDIAEIITGDTPEISLDALRDKGKVTAEFGETKGGAAATTDVSLSYAREIFNEWSQNSKNVEGLYFGATYHYLEGDIYEFDGDNGSITAELDGNKVKYSGGAKFYTNEAEDASGDAFDFGLALKTKGDYTFAFSALNIGELSANQYIKDGKEYTPNKDSIKETNIKDTLVKKEISYKLPRTYRLGLKREYSENTVLYADYSRVSYDGGQDENIYALGSEFRRTKLIPLRLGVNYSSLREDVEIAAGMGIQISDNFKINLGIADLLALSDNAKGVKFGLSTLISF
;
A
#
# COMPACT_ATOMS: atom_id res chain seq x y z
N MET A 1 23.68 0.32 -14.75
CA MET A 1 22.51 0.73 -15.57
C MET A 1 21.61 -0.42 -16.04
N LYS A 2 22.02 -1.33 -16.95
CA LYS A 2 21.11 -2.36 -17.48
C LYS A 2 20.57 -3.37 -16.46
N LYS A 3 21.24 -3.53 -15.30
CA LYS A 3 20.90 -4.53 -14.27
C LYS A 3 20.21 -3.98 -13.02
N ILE A 4 20.51 -2.76 -12.56
CA ILE A 4 19.66 -2.07 -11.55
C ILE A 4 18.26 -1.88 -12.11
N LEU A 5 18.15 -1.49 -13.38
CA LEU A 5 16.86 -1.47 -14.08
C LEU A 5 16.27 -2.88 -14.19
N LEU A 6 17.09 -3.92 -14.37
CA LEU A 6 16.65 -5.32 -14.38
C LEU A 6 16.23 -5.80 -13.00
N ILE A 7 16.76 -5.27 -11.90
CA ILE A 7 16.46 -5.66 -10.52
C ILE A 7 15.27 -4.87 -9.99
N LEU A 8 15.15 -3.58 -10.27
CA LEU A 8 13.89 -2.86 -10.12
C LEU A 8 12.82 -3.56 -10.97
N LEU A 9 13.14 -3.95 -12.20
CA LEU A 9 12.24 -4.75 -13.02
C LEU A 9 12.03 -6.13 -12.41
N ILE A 10 12.99 -6.84 -11.81
CA ILE A 10 12.83 -8.18 -11.21
C ILE A 10 12.08 -8.11 -9.89
N ILE A 11 12.30 -7.12 -9.04
CA ILE A 11 11.56 -6.88 -7.80
C ILE A 11 10.15 -6.42 -8.15
N SER A 12 10.01 -5.49 -9.09
CA SER A 12 8.70 -5.15 -9.67
C SER A 12 8.06 -6.37 -10.32
N THR A 13 8.84 -7.23 -11.01
CA THR A 13 8.37 -8.46 -11.67
C THR A 13 8.03 -9.51 -10.63
N ILE A 14 8.71 -9.62 -9.48
CA ILE A 14 8.39 -10.53 -8.38
C ILE A 14 7.12 -10.04 -7.68
N ILE A 15 7.00 -8.73 -7.45
CA ILE A 15 5.76 -8.07 -7.00
C ILE A 15 4.64 -8.26 -8.05
N LEU A 16 4.94 -8.22 -9.35
CA LEU A 16 3.98 -8.41 -10.46
C LEU A 16 3.68 -9.89 -10.75
N THR A 17 4.59 -10.82 -10.48
CA THR A 17 4.46 -12.26 -10.76
C THR A 17 3.87 -13.03 -9.60
N THR A 18 4.12 -12.59 -8.37
CA THR A 18 3.21 -12.88 -7.25
C THR A 18 1.83 -12.25 -7.52
N ALA A 19 1.76 -11.07 -8.16
CA ALA A 19 0.50 -10.47 -8.59
C ALA A 19 -0.23 -11.15 -9.77
N PHE A 20 0.34 -12.18 -10.41
CA PHE A 20 -0.45 -13.03 -11.32
C PHE A 20 -1.33 -14.05 -10.57
N ASN A 21 -1.09 -14.27 -9.27
CA ASN A 21 -1.91 -15.16 -8.43
C ASN A 21 -2.40 -14.54 -7.11
N ALA A 22 -1.96 -13.34 -6.73
CA ALA A 22 -2.37 -12.68 -5.49
C ALA A 22 -2.38 -11.14 -5.61
N SER A 23 -3.55 -10.48 -5.57
CA SER A 23 -3.67 -9.04 -5.90
C SER A 23 -4.57 -8.24 -4.93
N ALA A 24 -4.13 -7.26 -4.09
CA ALA A 24 -4.86 -6.48 -2.98
C ALA A 24 -5.89 -5.33 -3.19
N ALA A 25 -7.18 -5.60 -3.44
CA ALA A 25 -8.30 -4.70 -3.11
C ALA A 25 -8.12 -3.11 -3.07
N LEU A 26 -7.81 -2.43 -4.18
CA LEU A 26 -7.89 -0.97 -4.37
C LEU A 26 -9.03 -0.65 -5.34
N ASP A 27 -9.88 0.32 -5.03
CA ASP A 27 -10.98 0.72 -5.92
C ASP A 27 -10.52 1.76 -6.95
N ALA A 28 -10.84 1.55 -8.22
CA ALA A 28 -10.46 2.46 -9.30
C ALA A 28 -11.00 3.88 -9.11
N GLU A 29 -12.19 4.01 -8.54
CA GLU A 29 -12.79 5.31 -8.23
C GLU A 29 -12.00 6.06 -7.14
N ALA A 30 -11.56 5.37 -6.09
CA ALA A 30 -10.72 5.93 -5.05
C ALA A 30 -9.33 6.33 -5.57
N ILE A 31 -8.68 5.45 -6.34
CA ILE A 31 -7.39 5.76 -6.99
C ILE A 31 -7.52 7.04 -7.84
N GLY A 32 -8.58 7.17 -8.61
CA GLY A 32 -8.81 8.37 -9.43
C GLY A 32 -9.08 9.67 -8.65
N MET A 33 -9.33 9.57 -7.34
CA MET A 33 -9.45 10.71 -6.41
C MET A 33 -8.22 10.84 -5.49
N GLY A 34 -7.21 9.98 -5.65
CA GLY A 34 -5.96 10.00 -4.89
C GLY A 34 -5.96 9.25 -3.56
N ASP A 35 -7.13 8.87 -3.02
CA ASP A 35 -7.20 8.07 -1.79
C ASP A 35 -8.56 7.36 -1.63
N ASN A 36 -8.61 6.35 -0.76
CA ASN A 36 -9.80 5.66 -0.31
C ASN A 36 -10.56 6.48 0.75
N PHE A 37 -11.18 7.60 0.36
CA PHE A 37 -11.89 8.49 1.28
C PHE A 37 -12.90 7.72 2.16
N SER A 38 -12.82 7.91 3.47
CA SER A 38 -13.70 7.24 4.44
C SER A 38 -15.18 7.63 4.32
N THR A 39 -15.46 8.71 3.59
CA THR A 39 -16.81 9.21 3.30
C THR A 39 -17.38 8.72 1.97
N MET A 40 -16.67 7.83 1.27
CA MET A 40 -17.22 7.15 0.10
C MET A 40 -18.48 6.36 0.48
N THR A 41 -19.40 6.29 -0.47
CA THR A 41 -20.70 5.65 -0.30
C THR A 41 -20.94 4.66 -1.41
N GLY A 42 -21.84 3.72 -1.21
CA GLY A 42 -22.16 2.76 -2.25
C GLY A 42 -21.17 1.59 -2.28
N GLU A 43 -21.03 0.95 -3.44
CA GLU A 43 -20.08 -0.15 -3.68
C GLU A 43 -18.62 0.30 -3.56
N SER A 44 -18.35 1.59 -3.70
CA SER A 44 -17.00 2.15 -3.58
C SER A 44 -16.59 2.39 -2.12
N ALA A 45 -17.51 2.26 -1.17
CA ALA A 45 -17.22 2.34 0.27
C ALA A 45 -16.60 1.04 0.83
N TYR A 46 -16.66 -0.06 0.08
CA TYR A 46 -16.28 -1.40 0.56
C TYR A 46 -14.87 -1.45 1.16
N TYR A 47 -13.90 -0.77 0.52
CA TYR A 47 -12.50 -0.75 0.94
C TYR A 47 -12.09 0.46 1.78
N SER A 48 -13.01 1.41 2.02
CA SER A 48 -12.69 2.64 2.74
C SER A 48 -13.43 2.76 4.07
N ASN A 49 -14.72 2.43 4.07
CA ASN A 49 -15.56 2.50 5.26
C ASN A 49 -16.83 1.63 5.08
N PRO A 50 -16.95 0.50 5.79
CA PRO A 50 -18.10 -0.38 5.63
C PRO A 50 -19.43 0.32 5.94
N ALA A 51 -19.47 1.38 6.77
CA ALA A 51 -20.71 2.13 7.02
C ALA A 51 -21.29 2.78 5.76
N GLY A 52 -20.47 3.11 4.77
CA GLY A 52 -20.91 3.69 3.51
C GLY A 52 -21.78 2.74 2.67
N LEU A 53 -21.77 1.42 2.95
CA LEU A 53 -22.67 0.45 2.31
C LEU A 53 -24.14 0.67 2.69
N ALA A 54 -24.43 1.25 3.86
CA ALA A 54 -25.80 1.55 4.26
C ALA A 54 -26.44 2.67 3.41
N LEU A 55 -25.61 3.45 2.73
CA LEU A 55 -26.01 4.55 1.84
C LEU A 55 -26.18 4.09 0.37
N ARG A 56 -26.16 2.77 0.12
CA ARG A 56 -26.44 2.20 -1.20
C ARG A 56 -27.90 2.45 -1.60
N ALA A 57 -28.10 2.76 -2.88
CA ALA A 57 -29.42 2.64 -3.49
C ALA A 57 -29.77 1.14 -3.52
N ASN A 58 -30.71 0.74 -2.66
CA ASN A 58 -31.00 -0.65 -2.22
C ASN A 58 -31.28 -1.69 -3.32
N ASN A 59 -30.23 -2.12 -4.02
CA ASN A 59 -30.33 -3.03 -5.16
C ASN A 59 -29.21 -4.10 -5.12
N PHE A 60 -29.39 -5.13 -5.95
CA PHE A 60 -28.35 -6.13 -6.19
C PHE A 60 -27.29 -5.53 -7.11
N ALA A 61 -26.01 -5.74 -6.79
CA ALA A 61 -24.92 -5.31 -7.66
C ALA A 61 -23.76 -6.32 -7.62
N VAL A 62 -23.01 -6.37 -8.71
CA VAL A 62 -21.76 -7.12 -8.82
C VAL A 62 -20.69 -6.15 -9.27
N LYS A 63 -19.61 -6.06 -8.50
CA LYS A 63 -18.43 -5.26 -8.83
C LYS A 63 -17.24 -6.19 -9.02
N ALA A 64 -16.50 -6.00 -10.09
CA ALA A 64 -15.17 -6.59 -10.24
C ALA A 64 -14.17 -5.45 -10.32
N ASN A 65 -13.10 -5.53 -9.53
CA ASN A 65 -12.05 -4.51 -9.52
C ASN A 65 -10.68 -5.12 -9.73
N PHE A 66 -9.79 -4.29 -10.25
CA PHE A 66 -8.35 -4.45 -10.27
C PHE A 66 -7.71 -3.12 -9.86
N GLY A 67 -6.57 -3.18 -9.21
CA GLY A 67 -5.80 -2.03 -8.79
C GLY A 67 -4.35 -2.40 -8.49
N LEU A 68 -3.46 -1.42 -8.50
CA LEU A 68 -2.04 -1.60 -8.26
C LEU A 68 -1.49 -0.26 -7.76
N SER A 69 -0.57 -0.33 -6.81
CA SER A 69 0.19 0.78 -6.24
C SER A 69 1.60 0.28 -5.96
N ILE A 70 2.59 0.90 -6.56
CA ILE A 70 4.01 0.66 -6.25
C ILE A 70 4.65 2.02 -6.03
N TRP A 71 5.44 2.16 -4.98
CA TRP A 71 6.08 3.42 -4.65
C TRP A 71 7.35 3.19 -3.84
N ASN A 72 8.20 4.22 -3.81
CA ASN A 72 9.37 4.30 -2.95
C ASN A 72 9.52 5.74 -2.43
N ASN A 73 10.41 6.01 -1.47
CA ASN A 73 10.61 7.38 -0.93
C ASN A 73 11.81 8.14 -1.54
N VAL A 74 12.72 7.47 -2.25
CA VAL A 74 14.00 8.06 -2.68
C VAL A 74 14.02 8.45 -4.18
N PHE A 75 13.56 7.54 -5.02
CA PHE A 75 13.71 7.54 -6.47
C PHE A 75 12.46 8.11 -7.16
N GLU A 76 12.63 9.27 -7.79
CA GLU A 76 11.66 9.89 -8.72
C GLU A 76 11.84 9.27 -10.11
N ASN A 77 10.79 9.03 -10.89
CA ASN A 77 10.86 8.39 -12.21
C ASN A 77 11.56 9.22 -13.32
N SER A 78 12.83 9.59 -13.11
CA SER A 78 13.70 10.31 -14.03
C SER A 78 14.92 9.46 -14.41
N GLU A 79 15.69 9.89 -15.41
CA GLU A 79 16.96 9.24 -15.74
C GLU A 79 17.98 9.43 -14.61
N PHE A 80 18.18 8.41 -13.78
CA PHE A 80 19.18 8.47 -12.73
C PHE A 80 20.61 8.28 -13.26
N SER A 81 21.51 9.18 -12.85
CA SER A 81 22.94 8.89 -12.85
C SER A 81 23.32 8.05 -11.62
N GLN A 82 24.46 7.36 -11.68
CA GLN A 82 24.96 6.60 -10.52
C GLN A 82 25.21 7.53 -9.32
N ASP A 83 25.83 8.69 -9.57
CA ASP A 83 26.10 9.72 -8.56
C ASP A 83 24.81 10.25 -7.88
N GLU A 84 23.69 10.29 -8.60
CA GLU A 84 22.40 10.71 -8.05
C GLU A 84 21.75 9.66 -7.16
N ILE A 85 21.88 8.37 -7.51
CA ILE A 85 21.43 7.25 -6.68
C ILE A 85 22.20 7.25 -5.36
N GLU A 86 23.53 7.32 -5.44
CA GLU A 86 24.42 7.31 -4.26
C GLU A 86 24.15 8.54 -3.37
N SER A 87 24.03 9.73 -3.95
CA SER A 87 23.71 10.95 -3.20
C SER A 87 22.38 10.87 -2.44
N LYS A 88 21.31 10.39 -3.09
CA LYS A 88 19.99 10.31 -2.46
C LYS A 88 19.95 9.24 -1.36
N LEU A 89 20.61 8.10 -1.58
CA LEU A 89 20.71 7.05 -0.57
C LEU A 89 21.55 7.54 0.65
N THR A 90 22.63 8.28 0.49
CA THR A 90 23.45 8.72 1.65
C THR A 90 22.73 9.60 2.70
N GLY A 91 21.54 10.14 2.39
CA GLY A 91 20.77 11.02 3.26
C GLY A 91 19.51 10.42 3.87
N GLU A 92 18.95 9.35 3.28
CA GLU A 92 17.64 8.78 3.64
C GLU A 92 17.62 7.26 3.45
N ASP A 93 16.95 6.55 4.37
CA ASP A 93 16.72 5.11 4.25
C ASP A 93 15.81 4.80 3.06
N LEU A 94 16.04 3.68 2.39
CA LEU A 94 15.21 3.24 1.29
C LEU A 94 13.99 2.48 1.80
N ILE A 95 12.81 3.03 1.51
CA ILE A 95 11.52 2.37 1.69
C ILE A 95 10.96 2.04 0.32
N LEU A 96 10.66 0.77 0.11
CA LEU A 96 9.93 0.27 -1.05
C LEU A 96 8.64 -0.38 -0.57
N ALA A 97 7.51 0.01 -1.15
CA ALA A 97 6.24 -0.63 -0.84
C ALA A 97 5.38 -0.87 -2.07
N GLY A 98 4.59 -1.93 -1.99
CA GLY A 98 3.71 -2.38 -3.04
C GLY A 98 2.38 -2.86 -2.49
N GLN A 99 1.30 -2.57 -3.22
CA GLN A 99 -0.03 -3.08 -2.98
C GLN A 99 -0.69 -3.33 -4.33
N SER A 100 -1.00 -4.58 -4.67
CA SER A 100 -1.76 -4.95 -5.89
C SER A 100 -3.25 -5.01 -5.57
N ALA A 101 -4.18 -5.45 -6.45
CA ALA A 101 -5.63 -5.61 -6.18
C ALA A 101 -6.41 -6.34 -7.24
N ALA A 102 -7.22 -7.34 -6.89
CA ALA A 102 -8.30 -7.84 -7.72
C ALA A 102 -9.31 -8.66 -6.93
N GLY A 103 -10.58 -8.53 -7.29
CA GLY A 103 -11.62 -9.33 -6.69
C GLY A 103 -12.98 -9.07 -7.28
N THR A 104 -13.94 -9.86 -6.80
CA THR A 104 -15.36 -9.68 -7.11
C THR A 104 -16.14 -9.53 -5.84
N GLN A 105 -17.00 -8.52 -5.79
CA GLN A 105 -17.91 -8.26 -4.68
C GLN A 105 -19.36 -8.36 -5.15
N PHE A 106 -20.15 -9.13 -4.42
CA PHE A 106 -21.58 -9.30 -4.60
C PHE A 106 -22.29 -8.51 -3.51
N TYR A 107 -23.14 -7.58 -3.92
CA TYR A 107 -23.86 -6.71 -3.00
C TYR A 107 -25.35 -7.00 -3.05
N TYR A 108 -25.96 -7.05 -1.88
CA TYR A 108 -27.41 -7.15 -1.74
C TYR A 108 -27.86 -6.25 -0.59
N LYS A 109 -28.58 -5.17 -0.92
CA LYS A 109 -28.98 -4.12 0.04
C LYS A 109 -27.78 -3.57 0.80
N ASN A 110 -27.65 -3.89 2.07
CA ASN A 110 -26.62 -3.44 2.98
C ASN A 110 -25.61 -4.55 3.34
N PHE A 111 -25.62 -5.65 2.59
CA PHE A 111 -24.65 -6.73 2.68
C PHE A 111 -23.72 -6.73 1.46
N ALA A 112 -22.48 -7.14 1.68
CA ALA A 112 -21.54 -7.48 0.63
C ALA A 112 -20.81 -8.78 0.97
N LEU A 113 -20.71 -9.68 -0.01
CA LEU A 113 -19.82 -10.83 0.03
C LEU A 113 -18.73 -10.59 -1.00
N ALA A 114 -17.47 -10.73 -0.62
CA ALA A 114 -16.35 -10.58 -1.54
C ALA A 114 -15.43 -11.78 -1.53
N VAL A 115 -14.86 -12.03 -2.70
CA VAL A 115 -13.70 -12.90 -2.87
C VAL A 115 -12.66 -12.07 -3.59
N ASN A 116 -11.57 -11.78 -2.89
CA ASN A 116 -10.48 -10.98 -3.39
C ASN A 116 -9.21 -11.80 -3.29
N ALA A 117 -8.30 -11.61 -4.24
CA ALA A 117 -6.91 -11.86 -3.94
C ALA A 117 -6.38 -10.62 -3.19
N ARG A 118 -5.23 -10.71 -2.51
CA ARG A 118 -4.49 -9.61 -1.92
C ARG A 118 -2.97 -9.78 -2.03
N GLY A 119 -2.22 -8.71 -2.25
CA GLY A 119 -0.77 -8.69 -2.27
C GLY A 119 -0.29 -7.33 -1.75
N GLU A 120 0.39 -7.32 -0.62
CA GLU A 120 0.89 -6.10 0.00
C GLU A 120 2.24 -6.34 0.67
N GLY A 121 3.09 -5.33 0.70
CA GLY A 121 4.37 -5.46 1.38
C GLY A 121 5.15 -4.16 1.42
N MET A 122 6.07 -4.10 2.37
CA MET A 122 7.02 -3.01 2.57
C MET A 122 8.37 -3.56 2.97
N LEU A 123 9.42 -2.97 2.43
CA LEU A 123 10.81 -3.19 2.81
C LEU A 123 11.43 -1.84 3.14
N GLU A 124 12.00 -1.74 4.34
CA GLU A 124 12.83 -0.64 4.80
C GLU A 124 14.27 -1.16 4.89
N ALA A 125 15.17 -0.49 4.18
CA ALA A 125 16.59 -0.81 4.17
C ALA A 125 17.38 0.48 4.39
N ASP A 126 18.31 0.46 5.35
CA ASP A 126 19.31 1.52 5.46
C ASP A 126 20.05 1.65 4.12
N SER A 127 20.42 2.88 3.79
CA SER A 127 20.95 3.21 2.48
C SER A 127 22.28 2.56 2.16
N ASP A 128 23.16 2.43 3.15
CA ASP A 128 24.44 1.74 3.00
C ASP A 128 24.22 0.23 2.75
N ILE A 129 23.12 -0.33 3.28
CA ILE A 129 22.71 -1.72 3.03
C ILE A 129 22.06 -1.86 1.66
N ALA A 130 21.22 -0.90 1.26
CA ALA A 130 20.55 -0.92 -0.03
C ALA A 130 21.58 -1.06 -1.16
N GLU A 131 22.72 -0.36 -1.08
CA GLU A 131 23.83 -0.52 -2.02
C GLU A 131 24.42 -1.95 -2.02
N ILE A 132 24.64 -2.53 -0.83
CA ILE A 132 25.22 -3.88 -0.68
C ILE A 132 24.25 -4.96 -1.19
N ILE A 133 22.96 -4.83 -0.94
CA ILE A 133 21.94 -5.83 -1.31
C ILE A 133 21.53 -5.69 -2.78
N THR A 134 21.53 -4.47 -3.35
CA THR A 134 21.06 -4.20 -4.72
C THR A 134 22.18 -4.10 -5.76
N GLY A 135 23.43 -3.91 -5.33
CA GLY A 135 24.60 -3.80 -6.21
C GLY A 135 24.90 -5.07 -7.00
N ASP A 136 25.37 -4.91 -8.25
CA ASP A 136 25.86 -6.02 -9.08
C ASP A 136 27.05 -6.76 -8.42
N THR A 137 27.80 -6.01 -7.59
CA THR A 137 28.82 -6.48 -6.67
C THR A 137 28.55 -5.82 -5.33
N PRO A 138 28.46 -6.56 -4.21
CA PRO A 138 28.24 -5.94 -2.92
C PRO A 138 29.45 -5.05 -2.58
N GLU A 139 29.22 -3.75 -2.51
CA GLU A 139 30.23 -2.73 -2.21
C GLU A 139 29.59 -1.55 -1.50
N ILE A 140 30.42 -0.77 -0.80
CA ILE A 140 30.02 0.54 -0.26
C ILE A 140 30.70 1.58 -1.13
N SER A 141 29.95 2.55 -1.65
CA SER A 141 30.45 3.61 -2.54
C SER A 141 31.77 4.24 -2.05
N LEU A 142 32.72 4.38 -2.98
CA LEU A 142 34.02 5.03 -2.75
C LEU A 142 33.88 6.53 -2.43
N ASP A 143 32.80 7.16 -2.89
CA ASP A 143 32.55 8.59 -2.65
C ASP A 143 31.91 8.80 -1.27
N ALA A 144 31.02 7.90 -0.81
CA ALA A 144 30.55 7.88 0.58
C ALA A 144 31.72 7.76 1.59
N LEU A 145 32.75 7.01 1.23
CA LEU A 145 33.96 6.83 2.03
C LEU A 145 34.89 8.06 2.01
N ARG A 146 34.96 8.80 0.91
CA ARG A 146 35.87 9.97 0.77
C ARG A 146 35.53 11.11 1.71
N ASP A 147 34.24 11.29 2.03
CA ASP A 147 33.78 12.35 2.92
C ASP A 147 33.85 11.97 4.40
N LYS A 148 33.63 10.70 4.75
CA LYS A 148 33.51 10.23 6.14
C LYS A 148 34.73 9.46 6.65
N GLY A 149 35.62 8.98 5.78
CA GLY A 149 36.80 8.16 6.10
C GLY A 149 36.48 6.71 6.52
N LYS A 150 35.28 6.48 7.06
CA LYS A 150 34.75 5.18 7.48
C LYS A 150 33.21 5.18 7.35
N VAL A 151 32.66 4.11 6.79
CA VAL A 151 31.21 3.86 6.67
C VAL A 151 30.90 2.49 7.28
N THR A 152 29.76 2.33 7.94
CA THR A 152 29.34 1.07 8.56
C THR A 152 27.87 0.82 8.29
N ALA A 153 27.59 -0.20 7.49
CA ALA A 153 26.24 -0.66 7.18
C ALA A 153 25.78 -1.63 8.30
N GLU A 154 24.72 -1.28 9.03
CA GLU A 154 24.21 -2.05 10.17
C GLU A 154 22.95 -2.86 9.81
N PHE A 155 23.12 -4.15 9.54
CA PHE A 155 22.05 -4.98 8.96
C PHE A 155 20.77 -5.08 9.80
N GLY A 156 20.87 -4.90 11.12
CA GLY A 156 19.73 -4.97 12.04
C GLY A 156 18.68 -3.87 11.85
N GLU A 157 18.97 -2.87 11.02
CA GLU A 157 18.04 -1.80 10.66
C GLU A 157 17.21 -2.15 9.41
N THR A 158 17.62 -3.13 8.61
CA THR A 158 16.82 -3.58 7.45
C THR A 158 15.72 -4.54 7.89
N LYS A 159 14.47 -4.14 7.66
CA LYS A 159 13.28 -4.90 8.03
C LYS A 159 12.18 -4.75 7.00
N GLY A 160 11.35 -5.77 6.89
CA GLY A 160 10.18 -5.69 6.03
C GLY A 160 9.28 -6.88 6.18
N GLY A 161 8.09 -6.74 5.61
CA GLY A 161 7.12 -7.81 5.56
C GLY A 161 6.23 -7.66 4.33
N ALA A 162 5.85 -8.79 3.75
CA ALA A 162 4.86 -8.85 2.69
C ALA A 162 3.93 -10.04 2.92
N ALA A 163 2.72 -9.94 2.39
CA ALA A 163 1.77 -11.02 2.34
C ALA A 163 1.07 -11.07 0.99
N ALA A 164 0.83 -12.29 0.53
CA ALA A 164 0.05 -12.60 -0.66
C ALA A 164 -1.12 -13.49 -0.21
N THR A 165 -2.35 -12.98 -0.22
CA THR A 165 -3.49 -13.64 0.42
C THR A 165 -4.68 -13.79 -0.51
N THR A 166 -5.55 -14.73 -0.20
CA THR A 166 -6.93 -14.79 -0.67
C THR A 166 -7.81 -14.35 0.50
N ASP A 167 -8.72 -13.43 0.24
CA ASP A 167 -9.60 -12.78 1.19
C ASP A 167 -11.05 -13.11 0.83
N VAL A 168 -11.69 -13.91 1.68
CA VAL A 168 -13.14 -14.14 1.64
C VAL A 168 -13.76 -13.35 2.77
N SER A 169 -14.63 -12.40 2.43
CA SER A 169 -15.09 -11.42 3.41
C SER A 169 -16.57 -11.11 3.29
N LEU A 170 -17.17 -10.87 4.46
CA LEU A 170 -18.58 -10.53 4.62
C LEU A 170 -18.68 -9.15 5.29
N SER A 171 -19.31 -8.22 4.60
CA SER A 171 -19.58 -6.88 5.10
C SER A 171 -21.06 -6.65 5.33
N TYR A 172 -21.37 -5.92 6.39
CA TYR A 172 -22.72 -5.50 6.73
C TYR A 172 -22.72 -4.06 7.25
N ALA A 173 -23.71 -3.29 6.83
CA ALA A 173 -23.92 -1.94 7.33
C ALA A 173 -25.38 -1.67 7.67
N ARG A 174 -25.64 -0.70 8.54
CA ARG A 174 -26.99 -0.27 8.87
C ARG A 174 -27.00 1.17 9.35
N GLU A 175 -28.15 1.79 9.17
CA GLU A 175 -28.49 2.98 9.94
C GLU A 175 -28.71 2.58 11.41
N ILE A 176 -28.09 3.31 12.33
CA ILE A 176 -28.27 3.13 13.77
C ILE A 176 -29.38 4.07 14.26
N PHE A 177 -29.37 5.33 13.83
CA PHE A 177 -30.35 6.35 14.25
C PHE A 177 -30.63 7.35 13.13
N ASN A 178 -31.88 7.79 13.02
CA ASN A 178 -32.35 8.88 12.16
C ASN A 178 -32.78 10.14 12.96
N GLU A 179 -32.97 10.02 14.28
CA GLU A 179 -33.33 11.14 15.18
C GLU A 179 -32.61 11.01 16.53
N TRP A 180 -31.46 11.67 16.69
CA TRP A 180 -30.63 11.55 17.91
C TRP A 180 -31.21 12.33 19.11
N SER A 181 -31.84 13.49 18.88
CA SER A 181 -32.59 14.23 19.91
C SER A 181 -33.51 15.30 19.28
N GLN A 182 -34.40 15.92 20.05
CA GLN A 182 -35.21 17.07 19.57
C GLN A 182 -34.37 18.26 19.04
N ASN A 183 -33.07 18.32 19.39
CA ASN A 183 -32.11 19.31 18.90
C ASN A 183 -31.24 18.80 17.74
N SER A 184 -31.34 17.53 17.33
CA SER A 184 -30.56 16.97 16.22
C SER A 184 -31.16 17.26 14.85
N LYS A 185 -31.88 18.39 14.69
CA LYS A 185 -32.60 18.75 13.45
C LYS A 185 -31.71 18.78 12.20
N ASN A 186 -30.39 18.86 12.38
CA ASN A 186 -29.39 18.94 11.33
C ASN A 186 -28.72 17.60 10.99
N VAL A 187 -28.99 16.52 11.73
CA VAL A 187 -28.51 15.17 11.42
C VAL A 187 -29.58 14.45 10.60
N GLU A 188 -29.20 13.86 9.48
CA GLU A 188 -30.06 13.03 8.64
C GLU A 188 -29.99 11.56 9.09
N GLY A 189 -28.79 11.05 9.38
CA GLY A 189 -28.62 9.69 9.87
C GLY A 189 -27.20 9.40 10.35
N LEU A 190 -27.09 8.46 11.28
CA LEU A 190 -25.84 7.83 11.71
C LEU A 190 -25.83 6.38 11.26
N TYR A 191 -24.75 5.98 10.59
CA TYR A 191 -24.57 4.66 10.00
C TYR A 191 -23.37 3.97 10.62
N PHE A 192 -23.47 2.65 10.77
CA PHE A 192 -22.36 1.79 11.19
C PHE A 192 -22.23 0.64 10.22
N GLY A 193 -20.99 0.22 9.98
CA GLY A 193 -20.71 -1.00 9.26
C GLY A 193 -19.54 -1.74 9.85
N ALA A 194 -19.48 -3.02 9.54
CA ALA A 194 -18.37 -3.88 9.86
C ALA A 194 -18.12 -4.88 8.72
N THR A 195 -16.87 -5.25 8.54
CA THR A 195 -16.46 -6.33 7.63
C THR A 195 -15.64 -7.34 8.41
N TYR A 196 -15.90 -8.62 8.17
CA TYR A 196 -15.05 -9.71 8.61
C TYR A 196 -14.35 -10.30 7.39
N HIS A 197 -13.06 -10.57 7.54
CA HIS A 197 -12.19 -11.16 6.53
C HIS A 197 -11.64 -12.48 7.04
N TYR A 198 -11.76 -13.51 6.22
CA TYR A 198 -11.01 -14.74 6.35
C TYR A 198 -9.89 -14.77 5.31
N LEU A 199 -8.67 -14.99 5.75
CA LEU A 199 -7.45 -14.82 4.97
C LEU A 199 -6.69 -16.14 4.92
N GLU A 200 -6.24 -16.51 3.72
CA GLU A 200 -5.32 -17.63 3.49
C GLU A 200 -4.24 -17.20 2.51
N GLY A 201 -2.98 -17.59 2.71
CA GLY A 201 -1.92 -17.32 1.73
C GLY A 201 -0.52 -17.37 2.30
N ASP A 202 0.37 -16.55 1.77
CA ASP A 202 1.80 -16.61 2.02
C ASP A 202 2.28 -15.39 2.80
N ILE A 203 3.24 -15.61 3.70
CA ILE A 203 3.93 -14.57 4.47
C ILE A 203 5.40 -14.54 4.07
N TYR A 204 5.93 -13.34 3.86
CA TYR A 204 7.34 -13.06 3.65
C TYR A 204 7.81 -12.06 4.69
N GLU A 205 8.83 -12.39 5.47
CA GLU A 205 9.49 -11.47 6.40
C GLU A 205 10.94 -11.29 5.97
N PHE A 206 11.38 -10.05 5.93
CA PHE A 206 12.74 -9.65 5.55
C PHE A 206 13.44 -9.10 6.80
N ASP A 207 14.59 -9.65 7.15
CA ASP A 207 15.31 -9.25 8.37
C ASP A 207 16.82 -9.37 8.18
N GLY A 208 17.54 -8.29 8.49
CA GLY A 208 18.99 -8.33 8.64
C GLY A 208 19.39 -8.73 10.06
N ASP A 209 20.48 -9.47 10.22
CA ASP A 209 21.03 -9.73 11.54
C ASP A 209 21.66 -8.47 12.14
N ASN A 210 21.90 -8.47 13.46
CA ASN A 210 22.62 -7.38 14.13
C ASN A 210 24.13 -7.34 13.76
N GLY A 211 24.53 -7.95 12.64
CA GLY A 211 25.86 -7.84 12.06
C GLY A 211 26.04 -6.52 11.32
N SER A 212 27.28 -6.23 10.98
CA SER A 212 27.60 -5.03 10.22
C SER A 212 28.77 -5.24 9.28
N ILE A 213 28.78 -4.48 8.19
CA ILE A 213 29.89 -4.40 7.25
C ILE A 213 30.47 -2.98 7.32
N THR A 214 31.74 -2.89 7.73
CA THR A 214 32.46 -1.62 7.79
C THR A 214 33.43 -1.52 6.62
N ALA A 215 33.37 -0.40 5.89
CA ALA A 215 34.36 -0.01 4.92
C ALA A 215 35.22 1.15 5.45
N GLU A 216 36.53 1.07 5.25
CA GLU A 216 37.50 2.10 5.66
C GLU A 216 38.51 2.35 4.53
N LEU A 217 38.89 3.61 4.34
CA LEU A 217 39.93 3.99 3.38
C LEU A 217 41.33 3.73 3.97
N ASP A 218 42.08 2.83 3.32
CA ASP A 218 43.50 2.58 3.57
C ASP A 218 44.33 3.04 2.36
N GLY A 219 44.69 4.32 2.35
CA GLY A 219 45.32 4.98 1.20
C GLY A 219 44.34 5.11 0.02
N ASN A 220 44.63 4.42 -1.09
CA ASN A 220 43.77 4.39 -2.30
C ASN A 220 42.90 3.12 -2.38
N LYS A 221 42.84 2.32 -1.32
CA LYS A 221 42.09 1.07 -1.28
C LYS A 221 41.01 1.12 -0.21
N VAL A 222 39.90 0.46 -0.49
CA VAL A 222 38.84 0.22 0.51
C VAL A 222 39.11 -1.11 1.18
N LYS A 223 39.13 -1.12 2.51
CA LYS A 223 39.25 -2.32 3.32
C LYS A 223 37.92 -2.59 4.00
N TYR A 224 37.42 -3.81 3.81
CA TYR A 224 36.17 -4.25 4.44
C TYR A 224 36.45 -5.06 5.71
N SER A 225 35.60 -4.91 6.73
CA SER A 225 35.62 -5.68 7.98
C SER A 225 34.21 -5.91 8.52
N GLY A 226 34.06 -6.85 9.47
CA GLY A 226 32.77 -7.25 10.01
C GLY A 226 32.21 -8.52 9.34
N GLY A 227 30.89 -8.64 9.35
CA GLY A 227 30.12 -9.74 8.81
C GLY A 227 28.64 -9.57 9.15
N ALA A 228 27.78 -9.80 8.19
CA ALA A 228 26.34 -9.61 8.33
C ALA A 228 25.56 -10.63 7.52
N LYS A 229 24.29 -10.83 7.87
CA LYS A 229 23.37 -11.73 7.20
C LYS A 229 22.07 -11.01 6.91
N PHE A 230 21.51 -11.30 5.76
CA PHE A 230 20.16 -10.90 5.40
C PHE A 230 19.33 -12.14 5.18
N TYR A 231 18.14 -12.20 5.77
CA TYR A 231 17.25 -13.35 5.71
C TYR A 231 15.93 -13.00 5.06
N THR A 232 15.39 -14.00 4.37
CA THR A 232 13.99 -14.05 3.96
C THR A 232 13.37 -15.26 4.67
N ASN A 233 12.35 -15.00 5.49
CA ASN A 233 11.54 -16.05 6.09
C ASN A 233 10.24 -16.14 5.30
N GLU A 234 9.99 -17.29 4.68
CA GLU A 234 8.80 -17.55 3.86
C GLU A 234 7.92 -18.62 4.51
N ALA A 235 6.64 -18.34 4.67
CA ALA A 235 5.66 -19.33 5.07
C ALA A 235 4.53 -19.41 4.05
N GLU A 236 4.35 -20.61 3.51
CA GLU A 236 3.17 -21.01 2.75
C GLU A 236 2.05 -21.44 3.71
N ASP A 237 0.81 -21.45 3.23
CA ASP A 237 -0.38 -21.92 3.96
C ASP A 237 -0.65 -21.16 5.27
N ALA A 238 -0.27 -19.89 5.35
CA ALA A 238 -0.66 -19.01 6.44
C ALA A 238 -2.17 -18.75 6.41
N SER A 239 -2.78 -18.59 7.59
CA SER A 239 -4.18 -18.22 7.70
C SER A 239 -4.41 -17.20 8.80
N GLY A 240 -5.51 -16.47 8.69
CA GLY A 240 -5.81 -15.40 9.61
C GLY A 240 -7.18 -14.79 9.45
N ASP A 241 -7.49 -13.88 10.35
CA ASP A 241 -8.75 -13.15 10.40
C ASP A 241 -8.47 -11.66 10.51
N ALA A 242 -9.31 -10.83 9.89
CA ALA A 242 -9.27 -9.39 10.08
C ALA A 242 -10.67 -8.77 10.17
N PHE A 243 -10.73 -7.61 10.81
CA PHE A 243 -11.96 -6.85 11.00
C PHE A 243 -11.82 -5.41 10.57
N ASP A 244 -12.87 -4.92 9.92
CA ASP A 244 -13.07 -3.51 9.61
C ASP A 244 -14.27 -2.98 10.37
N PHE A 245 -14.19 -1.72 10.79
CA PHE A 245 -15.28 -0.98 11.41
C PHE A 245 -15.42 0.39 10.79
N GLY A 246 -16.67 0.84 10.72
CA GLY A 246 -17.04 2.07 10.04
C GLY A 246 -18.13 2.82 10.77
N LEU A 247 -18.02 4.15 10.78
CA LEU A 247 -19.07 5.07 11.17
C LEU A 247 -19.20 6.18 10.12
N ALA A 248 -20.43 6.57 9.81
CA ALA A 248 -20.71 7.70 8.94
C ALA A 248 -21.90 8.52 9.48
N LEU A 249 -21.74 9.83 9.57
CA LEU A 249 -22.76 10.79 10.00
C LEU A 249 -23.13 11.68 8.81
N LYS A 250 -24.35 11.55 8.32
CA LYS A 250 -24.89 12.41 7.27
C LYS A 250 -25.70 13.55 7.89
N THR A 251 -25.46 14.76 7.43
CA THR A 251 -26.18 15.97 7.88
C THR A 251 -27.14 16.45 6.80
N LYS A 252 -28.15 17.22 7.18
CA LYS A 252 -29.08 17.86 6.22
C LYS A 252 -28.45 19.00 5.42
N GLY A 253 -27.26 19.46 5.80
CA GLY A 253 -26.53 20.53 5.12
C GLY A 253 -25.54 20.02 4.08
N ASP A 254 -25.79 18.84 3.50
CA ASP A 254 -24.97 18.21 2.46
C ASP A 254 -23.55 17.78 2.90
N TYR A 255 -23.28 17.76 4.21
CA TYR A 255 -22.04 17.23 4.76
C TYR A 255 -22.19 15.79 5.23
N THR A 256 -21.16 14.99 4.99
CA THR A 256 -20.96 13.68 5.62
C THR A 256 -19.62 13.65 6.35
N PHE A 257 -19.63 13.21 7.59
CA PHE A 257 -18.41 12.95 8.37
C PHE A 257 -18.26 11.44 8.55
N ALA A 258 -17.04 10.93 8.49
CA ALA A 258 -16.82 9.50 8.62
C ALA A 258 -15.56 9.17 9.43
N PHE A 259 -15.59 8.00 10.05
CA PHE A 259 -14.46 7.36 10.68
C PHE A 259 -14.43 5.89 10.26
N SER A 260 -13.26 5.34 9.99
CA SER A 260 -13.08 3.90 9.85
C SER A 260 -11.78 3.41 10.47
N ALA A 261 -11.81 2.17 10.93
CA ALA A 261 -10.65 1.41 11.38
C ALA A 261 -10.64 0.09 10.59
N LEU A 262 -9.61 -0.11 9.77
CA LEU A 262 -9.54 -1.18 8.78
C LEU A 262 -8.36 -2.12 9.08
N ASN A 263 -8.48 -3.36 8.61
CA ASN A 263 -7.47 -4.40 8.67
C ASN A 263 -6.99 -4.68 10.12
N ILE A 264 -7.91 -4.75 11.08
CA ILE A 264 -7.56 -5.16 12.45
C ILE A 264 -7.45 -6.69 12.46
N GLY A 265 -6.26 -7.20 12.19
CA GLY A 265 -5.99 -8.63 12.08
C GLY A 265 -4.55 -8.94 11.68
N GLU A 266 -4.26 -10.21 11.55
CA GLU A 266 -2.95 -10.74 11.13
C GLU A 266 -3.11 -12.11 10.47
N LEU A 267 -2.15 -12.48 9.63
CA LEU A 267 -1.96 -13.86 9.16
C LEU A 267 -0.87 -14.52 10.00
N SER A 268 -0.98 -15.83 10.18
CA SER A 268 0.03 -16.60 10.90
C SER A 268 0.25 -17.98 10.30
N ALA A 269 1.47 -18.49 10.45
CA ALA A 269 1.86 -19.85 10.10
C ALA A 269 2.78 -20.42 11.18
N ASN A 270 2.69 -21.73 11.44
CA ASN A 270 3.43 -22.39 12.53
C ASN A 270 4.86 -22.81 12.15
N GLN A 271 5.24 -22.60 10.90
CA GLN A 271 6.55 -22.93 10.37
C GLN A 271 6.86 -22.03 9.17
N TYR A 272 8.14 -21.86 8.89
CA TYR A 272 8.62 -21.11 7.74
C TYR A 272 9.94 -21.69 7.23
N ILE A 273 10.24 -21.43 5.97
CA ILE A 273 11.55 -21.65 5.36
C ILE A 273 12.37 -20.40 5.56
N LYS A 274 13.55 -20.56 6.16
CA LYS A 274 14.54 -19.50 6.29
C LYS A 274 15.59 -19.65 5.20
N ASP A 275 15.66 -18.66 4.32
CA ASP A 275 16.70 -18.49 3.30
C ASP A 275 17.42 -17.14 3.51
N GLY A 276 18.48 -16.87 2.76
CA GLY A 276 19.17 -15.58 2.82
C GLY A 276 20.59 -15.61 2.28
N LYS A 277 21.31 -14.53 2.59
CA LYS A 277 22.69 -14.29 2.17
C LYS A 277 23.54 -13.93 3.37
N GLU A 278 24.75 -14.49 3.41
CA GLU A 278 25.80 -14.11 4.34
C GLU A 278 26.87 -13.28 3.61
N TYR A 279 27.14 -12.09 4.14
CA TYR A 279 28.11 -11.14 3.62
C TYR A 279 29.37 -11.19 4.48
N THR A 280 30.49 -11.56 3.86
CA THR A 280 31.79 -11.69 4.54
C THR A 280 32.86 -10.87 3.83
N PRO A 281 33.58 -9.99 4.54
CA PRO A 281 34.71 -9.27 3.97
C PRO A 281 35.83 -10.21 3.49
N ASN A 282 36.34 -9.94 2.30
CA ASN A 282 37.52 -10.59 1.73
C ASN A 282 38.50 -9.52 1.21
N LYS A 283 39.30 -8.97 2.14
CA LYS A 283 40.28 -7.89 1.91
C LYS A 283 39.63 -6.64 1.31
N ASP A 284 39.64 -6.56 -0.02
CA ASP A 284 39.28 -5.39 -0.82
C ASP A 284 37.86 -5.58 -1.44
N SER A 285 37.11 -6.61 -1.03
CA SER A 285 35.78 -6.96 -1.57
C SER A 285 34.87 -7.58 -0.51
N ILE A 286 33.56 -7.59 -0.73
CA ILE A 286 32.59 -8.35 0.06
C ILE A 286 32.23 -9.63 -0.70
N LYS A 287 32.31 -10.78 -0.03
CA LYS A 287 31.89 -12.07 -0.56
C LYS A 287 30.50 -12.42 -0.04
N GLU A 288 29.62 -12.71 -0.97
CA GLU A 288 28.28 -13.24 -0.71
C GLU A 288 28.29 -14.77 -0.69
N THR A 289 27.62 -15.38 0.29
CA THR A 289 27.39 -16.84 0.35
C THR A 289 25.92 -17.11 0.68
N ASN A 290 25.28 -17.99 -0.10
CA ASN A 290 23.90 -18.36 0.17
C ASN A 290 23.78 -19.14 1.48
N ILE A 291 22.79 -18.76 2.26
CA ILE A 291 22.30 -19.54 3.40
C ILE A 291 21.44 -20.65 2.80
N LYS A 292 21.44 -21.84 3.40
CA LYS A 292 20.61 -22.94 2.91
C LYS A 292 19.21 -22.82 3.47
N ASP A 293 18.22 -23.08 2.63
CA ASP A 293 16.81 -23.27 3.00
C ASP A 293 16.71 -24.19 4.22
N THR A 294 16.32 -23.58 5.34
CA THR A 294 16.21 -24.27 6.61
C THR A 294 14.77 -24.17 7.09
N LEU A 295 14.10 -25.30 7.23
CA LEU A 295 12.76 -25.35 7.83
C LEU A 295 12.85 -25.03 9.32
N VAL A 296 12.16 -23.97 9.75
CA VAL A 296 12.05 -23.54 11.14
C VAL A 296 10.63 -23.82 11.64
N LYS A 297 10.51 -24.62 12.70
CA LYS A 297 9.22 -24.94 13.35
C LYS A 297 8.91 -23.93 14.45
N LYS A 298 8.65 -22.69 14.05
CA LYS A 298 8.26 -21.59 14.93
C LYS A 298 7.18 -20.79 14.23
N GLU A 299 6.27 -20.22 15.01
CA GLU A 299 5.27 -19.28 14.52
C GLU A 299 5.94 -18.05 13.88
N ILE A 300 5.43 -17.69 12.70
CA ILE A 300 5.64 -16.43 12.00
C ILE A 300 4.27 -15.79 11.77
N SER A 301 4.20 -14.46 11.86
CA SER A 301 2.96 -13.72 11.68
C SER A 301 3.22 -12.46 10.86
N TYR A 302 2.24 -12.07 10.06
CA TYR A 302 2.22 -10.79 9.35
C TYR A 302 0.99 -10.00 9.77
N LYS A 303 1.20 -8.83 10.38
CA LYS A 303 0.11 -7.91 10.71
C LYS A 303 -0.28 -7.13 9.47
N LEU A 304 -1.56 -7.16 9.13
CA LEU A 304 -2.04 -6.36 8.02
C LEU A 304 -1.82 -4.87 8.30
N PRO A 305 -1.55 -4.04 7.27
CA PRO A 305 -1.46 -2.60 7.41
C PRO A 305 -2.74 -2.01 7.98
N ARG A 306 -2.70 -1.65 9.26
CA ARG A 306 -3.87 -1.18 9.98
C ARG A 306 -4.10 0.27 9.63
N THR A 307 -5.30 0.59 9.17
CA THR A 307 -5.62 1.95 8.72
C THR A 307 -6.70 2.57 9.58
N TYR A 308 -6.44 3.77 10.09
CA TYR A 308 -7.46 4.63 10.71
C TYR A 308 -7.73 5.83 9.83
N ARG A 309 -9.00 6.14 9.57
CA ARG A 309 -9.39 7.25 8.69
C ARG A 309 -10.39 8.18 9.33
N LEU A 310 -10.28 9.46 9.00
CA LEU A 310 -11.21 10.52 9.36
C LEU A 310 -11.50 11.38 8.13
N GLY A 311 -12.76 11.44 7.71
CA GLY A 311 -13.13 12.08 6.46
C GLY A 311 -14.31 13.03 6.53
N LEU A 312 -14.32 13.94 5.56
CA LEU A 312 -15.36 14.91 5.29
C LEU A 312 -15.74 14.82 3.81
N LYS A 313 -17.04 14.78 3.54
CA LYS A 313 -17.62 14.95 2.20
C LYS A 313 -18.60 16.12 2.22
N ARG A 314 -18.62 16.88 1.13
CA ARG A 314 -19.61 17.92 0.88
C ARG A 314 -20.18 17.76 -0.52
N GLU A 315 -21.50 17.59 -0.64
CA GLU A 315 -22.19 17.75 -1.92
C GLU A 315 -22.27 19.26 -2.21
N TYR A 316 -21.29 19.80 -2.93
CA TYR A 316 -21.19 21.25 -3.18
C TYR A 316 -22.25 21.74 -4.15
N SER A 317 -22.59 20.91 -5.14
CA SER A 317 -23.71 21.10 -6.07
C SER A 317 -24.17 19.74 -6.61
N GLU A 318 -25.26 19.70 -7.37
CA GLU A 318 -25.73 18.49 -8.06
C GLU A 318 -24.66 17.83 -8.96
N ASN A 319 -23.65 18.60 -9.38
CA ASN A 319 -22.61 18.15 -10.30
C ASN A 319 -21.22 18.05 -9.66
N THR A 320 -21.06 18.38 -8.38
CA THR A 320 -19.74 18.46 -7.76
C THR A 320 -19.77 17.99 -6.32
N VAL A 321 -18.95 16.99 -6.04
CA VAL A 321 -18.70 16.48 -4.69
C VAL A 321 -17.26 16.76 -4.32
N LEU A 322 -17.04 17.22 -3.09
CA LEU A 322 -15.72 17.47 -2.53
C LEU A 322 -15.48 16.53 -1.36
N TYR A 323 -14.24 16.03 -1.27
CA TYR A 323 -13.80 15.10 -0.25
C TYR A 323 -12.52 15.61 0.40
N ALA A 324 -12.38 15.36 1.69
CA ALA A 324 -11.15 15.51 2.45
C ALA A 324 -11.01 14.31 3.38
N ASP A 325 -9.81 13.76 3.51
CA ASP A 325 -9.52 12.64 4.41
C ASP A 325 -8.16 12.84 5.09
N TYR A 326 -8.07 12.38 6.33
CA TYR A 326 -6.82 12.09 7.00
C TYR A 326 -6.79 10.59 7.27
N SER A 327 -5.67 9.94 6.95
CA SER A 327 -5.45 8.55 7.33
C SER A 327 -4.11 8.34 8.01
N ARG A 328 -4.08 7.36 8.93
CA ARG A 328 -2.87 6.83 9.56
C ARG A 328 -2.80 5.34 9.27
N VAL A 329 -1.71 4.90 8.65
CA VAL A 329 -1.42 3.51 8.33
C VAL A 329 -0.25 3.04 9.21
N SER A 330 -0.45 1.98 9.97
CA SER A 330 0.65 1.26 10.64
C SER A 330 0.97 0.00 9.87
N TYR A 331 2.20 -0.10 9.38
CA TYR A 331 2.72 -1.29 8.71
C TYR A 331 3.36 -2.26 9.72
N ASP A 332 3.43 -3.54 9.38
CA ASP A 332 4.16 -4.51 10.20
C ASP A 332 5.67 -4.32 10.03
N GLY A 333 6.37 -4.15 11.15
CA GLY A 333 7.83 -4.02 11.15
C GLY A 333 8.40 -2.71 10.60
N GLY A 334 7.59 -1.71 10.24
CA GLY A 334 8.07 -0.43 9.70
C GLY A 334 7.36 0.81 10.22
N GLN A 335 7.66 1.96 9.62
CA GLN A 335 7.19 3.27 10.08
C GLN A 335 5.71 3.54 9.81
N ASP A 336 5.09 4.33 10.68
CA ASP A 336 3.71 4.80 10.48
C ASP A 336 3.63 5.87 9.38
N GLU A 337 2.65 5.74 8.50
CA GLU A 337 2.37 6.73 7.45
C GLU A 337 1.14 7.56 7.81
N ASN A 338 1.27 8.89 7.73
CA ASN A 338 0.15 9.82 7.74
C ASN A 338 -0.10 10.32 6.31
N ILE A 339 -1.36 10.26 5.86
CA ILE A 339 -1.79 10.71 4.54
C ILE A 339 -2.88 11.77 4.69
N TYR A 340 -2.74 12.87 3.94
CA TYR A 340 -3.73 13.92 3.85
C TYR A 340 -4.22 14.01 2.40
N ALA A 341 -5.51 13.84 2.18
CA ALA A 341 -6.08 13.76 0.84
C ALA A 341 -7.20 14.78 0.63
N LEU A 342 -7.23 15.39 -0.55
CA LEU A 342 -8.34 16.19 -1.06
C LEU A 342 -8.77 15.62 -2.41
N GLY A 343 -10.07 15.36 -2.56
CA GLY A 343 -10.64 14.74 -3.75
C GLY A 343 -11.85 15.52 -4.25
N SER A 344 -12.13 15.38 -5.53
CA SER A 344 -13.32 15.94 -6.15
C SER A 344 -13.87 15.02 -7.23
N GLU A 345 -15.20 15.02 -7.35
CA GLU A 345 -15.90 14.33 -8.42
C GLU A 345 -16.84 15.29 -9.15
N PHE A 346 -16.66 15.39 -10.46
CA PHE A 346 -17.43 16.22 -11.36
C PHE A 346 -18.38 15.35 -12.19
N ARG A 347 -19.68 15.45 -11.92
CA ARG A 347 -20.74 14.62 -12.50
C ARG A 347 -21.62 15.35 -13.53
N ARG A 348 -21.11 16.43 -14.14
CA ARG A 348 -21.88 17.28 -15.07
C ARG A 348 -22.56 16.50 -16.19
N THR A 349 -21.91 15.45 -16.69
CA THR A 349 -22.53 14.47 -17.57
C THR A 349 -22.67 13.17 -16.80
N LYS A 350 -23.89 12.63 -16.68
CA LYS A 350 -24.13 11.31 -16.06
C LYS A 350 -23.34 10.19 -16.74
N LEU A 351 -23.00 10.37 -18.02
CA LEU A 351 -22.24 9.41 -18.82
C LEU A 351 -20.77 9.29 -18.38
N ILE A 352 -20.12 10.41 -18.05
CA ILE A 352 -18.68 10.47 -17.81
C ILE A 352 -18.41 11.32 -16.57
N PRO A 353 -18.54 10.76 -15.36
CA PRO A 353 -18.04 11.41 -14.16
C PRO A 353 -16.52 11.49 -14.19
N LEU A 354 -15.96 12.67 -13.91
CA LEU A 354 -14.52 12.92 -13.85
C LEU A 354 -14.10 13.10 -12.41
N ARG A 355 -12.90 12.63 -12.08
CA ARG A 355 -12.34 12.68 -10.73
C ARG A 355 -10.96 13.30 -10.78
N LEU A 356 -10.67 14.11 -9.78
CA LEU A 356 -9.37 14.72 -9.56
C LEU A 356 -9.08 14.71 -8.07
N GLY A 357 -7.83 14.46 -7.71
CA GLY A 357 -7.41 14.52 -6.33
C GLY A 357 -5.95 14.83 -6.15
N VAL A 358 -5.61 15.18 -4.92
CA VAL A 358 -4.23 15.35 -4.47
C VAL A 358 -4.10 14.70 -3.11
N ASN A 359 -2.99 14.04 -2.86
CA ASN A 359 -2.67 13.55 -1.52
C ASN A 359 -1.20 13.78 -1.20
N TYR A 360 -0.91 13.94 0.10
CA TYR A 360 0.44 14.04 0.63
C TYR A 360 0.67 12.89 1.59
N SER A 361 1.75 12.13 1.37
CA SER A 361 2.20 11.08 2.28
C SER A 361 3.43 11.54 3.05
N SER A 362 3.37 11.42 4.37
CA SER A 362 4.52 11.70 5.24
C SER A 362 5.63 10.65 5.14
N LEU A 363 5.32 9.41 4.78
CA LEU A 363 6.33 8.36 4.65
C LEU A 363 7.09 8.44 3.32
N ARG A 364 6.42 8.89 2.26
CA ARG A 364 7.03 9.13 0.93
C ARG A 364 7.67 10.52 0.80
N GLU A 365 7.26 11.42 1.68
CA GLU A 365 7.52 12.86 1.61
C GLU A 365 7.17 13.46 0.25
N ASP A 366 6.02 13.05 -0.32
CA ASP A 366 5.65 13.40 -1.70
C ASP A 366 4.16 13.74 -1.84
N VAL A 367 3.88 14.56 -2.86
CA VAL A 367 2.54 14.99 -3.26
C VAL A 367 2.12 14.28 -4.54
N GLU A 368 1.15 13.40 -4.42
CA GLU A 368 0.61 12.65 -5.54
C GLU A 368 -0.60 13.37 -6.16
N ILE A 369 -0.59 13.53 -7.48
CA ILE A 369 -1.75 14.04 -8.24
C ILE A 369 -2.48 12.88 -8.90
N ALA A 370 -3.79 12.83 -8.72
CA ALA A 370 -4.66 11.78 -9.24
C ALA A 370 -5.72 12.28 -10.20
N ALA A 371 -6.05 11.44 -11.18
CA ALA A 371 -7.23 11.64 -12.01
C ALA A 371 -7.93 10.31 -12.30
N GLY A 372 -9.25 10.39 -12.46
CA GLY A 372 -10.05 9.24 -12.84
C GLY A 372 -11.24 9.60 -13.70
N MET A 373 -11.81 8.59 -14.34
CA MET A 373 -13.05 8.73 -15.08
C MET A 373 -13.93 7.51 -14.86
N GLY A 374 -15.24 7.74 -14.82
CA GLY A 374 -16.23 6.68 -15.01
C GLY A 374 -16.81 6.75 -16.42
N ILE A 375 -17.24 5.62 -16.95
CA ILE A 375 -18.00 5.50 -18.18
C ILE A 375 -19.27 4.73 -17.83
N GLN A 376 -20.40 5.44 -17.79
CA GLN A 376 -21.73 4.88 -17.57
C GLN A 376 -22.28 4.41 -18.92
N ILE A 377 -22.21 3.12 -19.21
CA ILE A 377 -22.67 2.57 -20.50
C ILE A 377 -24.21 2.45 -20.53
N SER A 378 -24.81 2.14 -19.39
CA SER A 378 -26.26 2.14 -19.16
C SER A 378 -26.54 2.46 -17.69
N ASP A 379 -27.79 2.67 -17.28
CA ASP A 379 -28.13 2.88 -15.86
C ASP A 379 -27.63 1.74 -14.94
N ASN A 380 -27.41 0.56 -15.52
CA ASN A 380 -27.04 -0.67 -14.82
C ASN A 380 -25.60 -1.12 -15.05
N PHE A 381 -24.81 -0.42 -15.86
CA PHE A 381 -23.43 -0.82 -16.16
C PHE A 381 -22.47 0.36 -16.20
N LYS A 382 -21.43 0.30 -15.37
CA LYS A 382 -20.39 1.33 -15.21
C LYS A 382 -19.01 0.70 -15.28
N ILE A 383 -18.09 1.40 -15.95
CA ILE A 383 -16.65 1.12 -15.92
C ILE A 383 -15.97 2.31 -15.24
N ASN A 384 -15.02 2.08 -14.34
CA ASN A 384 -14.19 3.13 -13.76
C ASN A 384 -12.72 2.87 -14.07
N LEU A 385 -12.01 3.96 -14.33
CA LEU A 385 -10.57 4.01 -14.49
C LEU A 385 -10.03 5.06 -13.53
N GLY A 386 -8.95 4.74 -12.84
CA GLY A 386 -8.23 5.65 -11.96
C GLY A 386 -6.73 5.51 -12.19
N ILE A 387 -6.04 6.64 -12.22
CA ILE A 387 -4.59 6.71 -12.21
C ILE A 387 -4.20 7.74 -11.15
N ALA A 388 -3.25 7.38 -10.31
CA ALA A 388 -2.63 8.32 -9.39
C ALA A 388 -1.12 8.35 -9.58
N ASP A 389 -0.57 9.48 -9.17
CA ASP A 389 0.78 9.92 -9.47
C ASP A 389 0.99 10.29 -10.95
N LEU A 390 0.14 11.19 -11.46
CA LEU A 390 0.27 11.72 -12.81
C LEU A 390 1.60 12.48 -13.04
N LEU A 391 2.34 12.82 -11.98
CA LEU A 391 3.70 13.35 -12.09
C LEU A 391 4.67 12.33 -12.70
N ALA A 392 4.27 11.06 -12.81
CA ALA A 392 5.00 10.03 -13.55
C ALA A 392 5.07 10.32 -15.05
N LEU A 393 4.20 11.18 -15.58
CA LEU A 393 4.26 11.68 -16.96
C LEU A 393 5.25 12.83 -17.13
N SER A 394 5.76 13.40 -16.04
CA SER A 394 6.70 14.53 -15.99
C SER A 394 7.97 14.20 -15.19
N ASP A 395 8.32 12.91 -15.10
CA ASP A 395 9.53 12.36 -14.50
C ASP A 395 9.79 12.67 -13.00
N ASN A 396 8.78 13.13 -12.25
CA ASN A 396 8.91 13.54 -10.84
C ASN A 396 8.05 12.72 -9.87
N ALA A 397 7.65 11.51 -10.26
CA ALA A 397 6.84 10.64 -9.41
C ALA A 397 7.69 9.65 -8.65
N LYS A 398 7.40 9.45 -7.36
CA LYS A 398 8.02 8.38 -6.56
C LYS A 398 7.20 7.08 -6.57
N GLY A 399 6.07 7.05 -7.26
CA GLY A 399 5.27 5.85 -7.45
C GLY A 399 4.35 5.87 -8.66
N VAL A 400 3.48 4.87 -8.71
CA VAL A 400 2.38 4.80 -9.67
C VAL A 400 1.22 4.05 -9.04
N LYS A 401 0.01 4.56 -9.24
CA LYS A 401 -1.22 3.82 -8.94
C LYS A 401 -2.09 3.71 -10.18
N PHE A 402 -2.68 2.54 -10.37
CA PHE A 402 -3.60 2.26 -11.47
C PHE A 402 -4.79 1.47 -10.94
N GLY A 403 -5.99 1.76 -11.43
CA GLY A 403 -7.19 1.01 -11.08
C GLY A 403 -8.18 0.90 -12.23
N LEU A 404 -8.82 -0.26 -12.32
CA LEU A 404 -9.92 -0.55 -13.23
C LEU A 404 -11.04 -1.24 -12.45
N SER A 405 -12.28 -0.80 -12.60
CA SER A 405 -13.41 -1.54 -12.04
C SER A 405 -14.61 -1.55 -12.98
N THR A 406 -15.39 -2.62 -12.88
CA THR A 406 -16.68 -2.76 -13.56
C THR A 406 -17.76 -2.96 -12.50
N LEU A 407 -18.92 -2.37 -12.72
CA LEU A 407 -20.07 -2.46 -11.83
C LEU A 407 -21.31 -2.75 -12.66
N ILE A 408 -22.02 -3.83 -12.31
CA ILE A 408 -23.33 -4.18 -12.84
C ILE A 408 -24.34 -4.07 -11.70
N SER A 409 -25.41 -3.30 -11.88
CA SER A 409 -26.47 -3.08 -10.88
C SER A 409 -27.84 -3.46 -11.43
N PHE A 410 -28.76 -3.93 -10.58
CA PHE A 410 -30.08 -4.44 -10.98
C PHE A 410 -31.23 -3.81 -10.22
#